data_AF-A0A3L7TI79-F1
#
_entry.id   AF-A0A3L7TI79-F1
#
_cell.length_a   1.000
_cell.length_b   1.000
_cell.length_c   1.000
_cell.angle_alpha   90.00
_cell.angle_beta   90.00
_cell.angle_gamma   90.00
#
_symmetry.space_group_name_H-M   'P 1'
#
loop_
_entity.id
_entity.type
_entity.pdbx_description
1 polymer ?
#
loop_
_entity_poly.entity_id
_entity_poly.type
_entity_poly.pdbx_seq_one_letter_code
_entity_poly.pdbx_strand_id
1 'polypeptide(L)'
;GTGFRNGFSLANWIETSPYTVAGMSALNPSVRNAFPISTNAKGQWVDVSNSVRERWTPNPFAVGSIDGLKAGSLVPIGSVLRFELDVARADVQAFLQDAVNAGALRFTICSLTKVVQQGGNFPQFYCRENPVAAETGIGDATLSLAVTTASCVAADLNCDGFVGAADLSQLLAAWGDSGAGDLDGDGAVGAADLALLLASWS
;
A
#
# COMPACT_ATOMS: atom_id res chain seq x y z
N GLY A 1 0.07 0.02 4.74
CA GLY A 1 -0.53 0.33 3.41
C GLY A 1 -1.99 0.69 3.56
N THR A 2 -2.71 0.81 2.45
CA THR A 2 -4.18 0.94 2.42
C THR A 2 -4.81 -0.35 1.91
N GLY A 3 -5.71 -0.92 2.69
CA GLY A 3 -6.59 -2.01 2.27
C GLY A 3 -7.98 -1.51 1.90
N PHE A 4 -8.72 -2.31 1.14
CA PHE A 4 -10.07 -2.00 0.69
C PHE A 4 -11.06 -3.13 1.04
N ARG A 5 -12.34 -2.80 1.20
CA ARG A 5 -13.43 -3.75 1.47
C ARG A 5 -14.73 -3.30 0.81
N ASN A 6 -15.79 -4.11 0.92
CA ASN A 6 -17.13 -3.80 0.41
C ASN A 6 -17.16 -3.53 -1.11
N GLY A 7 -16.39 -4.32 -1.88
CA GLY A 7 -16.30 -4.19 -3.33
C GLY A 7 -15.34 -3.10 -3.81
N PHE A 8 -14.72 -2.34 -2.90
CA PHE A 8 -13.64 -1.43 -3.26
C PHE A 8 -12.32 -2.17 -3.43
N SER A 9 -11.49 -1.64 -4.32
CA SER A 9 -10.15 -2.12 -4.64
C SER A 9 -9.24 -0.94 -4.96
N LEU A 10 -7.96 -1.24 -5.18
CA LEU A 10 -7.00 -0.25 -5.65
C LEU A 10 -7.45 0.37 -7.00
N ALA A 11 -8.03 -0.43 -7.89
CA ALA A 11 -8.43 0.00 -9.23
C ALA A 11 -9.66 0.92 -9.24
N ASN A 12 -10.63 0.72 -8.35
CA ASN A 12 -11.92 1.44 -8.41
C ASN A 12 -12.11 2.53 -7.35
N TRP A 13 -11.21 2.63 -6.37
CA TRP A 13 -11.28 3.68 -5.36
C TRP A 13 -10.87 5.04 -5.93
N ILE A 14 -11.72 6.04 -5.79
CA ILE A 14 -11.52 7.39 -6.28
C ILE A 14 -11.73 8.40 -5.15
N GLU A 15 -11.43 9.67 -5.40
CA GLU A 15 -11.55 10.75 -4.41
C GLU A 15 -12.97 10.88 -3.84
N THR A 16 -13.99 10.63 -4.66
CA THR A 16 -15.40 10.69 -4.27
C THR A 16 -15.96 9.37 -3.75
N SER A 17 -15.14 8.32 -3.62
CA SER A 17 -15.59 7.04 -3.06
C SER A 17 -16.08 7.23 -1.62
N PRO A 18 -17.20 6.61 -1.23
CA PRO A 18 -17.71 6.72 0.12
C PRO A 18 -16.69 6.16 1.10
N TYR A 19 -16.23 6.99 2.05
CA TYR A 19 -15.24 6.57 3.02
C TYR A 19 -15.74 5.45 3.92
N THR A 20 -17.03 5.44 4.24
CA THR A 20 -17.69 4.46 5.09
C THR A 20 -18.87 3.82 4.39
N VAL A 21 -19.34 2.69 4.92
CA VAL A 21 -20.65 2.14 4.57
C VAL A 21 -21.73 3.21 4.79
N ALA A 22 -22.63 3.37 3.82
CA ALA A 22 -23.69 4.36 3.86
C ALA A 22 -24.50 4.25 5.17
N GLY A 23 -24.75 5.39 5.82
CA GLY A 23 -25.48 5.46 7.08
C GLY A 23 -24.66 5.10 8.33
N MET A 24 -23.40 4.68 8.20
CA MET A 24 -22.53 4.36 9.33
C MET A 24 -21.56 5.50 9.66
N SER A 25 -21.42 5.79 10.95
CA SER A 25 -20.41 6.73 11.46
C SER A 25 -19.00 6.21 11.18
N ALA A 26 -18.11 7.06 10.67
CA ALA A 26 -16.69 6.73 10.46
C ALA A 26 -15.93 6.36 11.74
N LEU A 27 -16.51 6.66 12.90
CA LEU A 27 -15.97 6.31 14.21
C LEU A 27 -16.28 4.86 14.59
N ASN A 28 -17.24 4.22 13.92
CA ASN A 28 -17.54 2.82 14.18
C ASN A 28 -16.37 1.92 13.75
N PRO A 29 -16.08 0.86 14.50
CA PRO A 29 -15.06 -0.10 14.12
C PRO A 29 -15.46 -0.79 12.81
N SER A 30 -14.47 -1.06 11.96
CA SER A 30 -14.61 -1.89 10.75
C SER A 30 -15.55 -1.40 9.64
N VAL A 31 -16.06 -0.16 9.68
CA VAL A 31 -17.00 0.35 8.65
C VAL A 31 -16.35 1.14 7.52
N ARG A 32 -15.04 1.41 7.61
CA ARG A 32 -14.29 2.19 6.62
C ARG A 32 -13.98 1.32 5.41
N ASN A 33 -14.30 1.83 4.22
CA ASN A 33 -14.08 1.12 2.96
C ASN A 33 -12.61 1.11 2.54
N ALA A 34 -11.87 2.19 2.86
CA ALA A 34 -10.41 2.23 2.82
C ALA A 34 -9.86 2.31 4.25
N PHE A 35 -8.92 1.44 4.59
CA PHE A 35 -8.44 1.28 5.97
C PHE A 35 -6.94 0.99 6.04
N PRO A 36 -6.27 1.32 7.15
CA PRO A 36 -4.86 1.03 7.32
C PRO A 36 -4.64 -0.48 7.44
N ILE A 37 -3.62 -0.99 6.74
CA ILE A 37 -3.19 -2.38 6.83
C ILE A 37 -1.71 -2.52 7.20
N SER A 38 -1.40 -3.60 7.90
CA SER A 38 -0.05 -4.14 8.13
C SER A 38 -0.10 -5.66 8.12
N THR A 39 1.05 -6.34 8.02
CA THR A 39 1.09 -7.78 8.21
C THR A 39 1.09 -8.14 9.69
N ASN A 40 0.41 -9.23 10.04
CA ASN A 40 0.51 -9.85 11.37
C ASN A 40 1.75 -10.77 11.45
N ALA A 41 1.98 -11.41 12.59
CA ALA A 41 3.12 -12.33 12.79
C ALA A 41 3.10 -13.57 11.86
N LYS A 42 1.98 -13.84 11.18
CA LYS A 42 1.83 -14.92 10.19
C LYS A 42 2.00 -14.41 8.75
N GLY A 43 2.38 -13.15 8.55
CA GLY A 43 2.52 -12.53 7.23
C GLY A 43 1.20 -12.15 6.55
N GLN A 44 0.06 -12.24 7.24
CA GLN A 44 -1.25 -11.92 6.65
C GLN A 44 -1.56 -10.44 6.77
N TRP A 45 -2.08 -9.83 5.70
CA TRP A 45 -2.61 -8.47 5.73
C TRP A 45 -3.82 -8.37 6.66
N VAL A 46 -3.76 -7.48 7.64
CA VAL A 46 -4.83 -7.25 8.62
C VAL A 46 -5.20 -5.78 8.71
N ASP A 47 -6.47 -5.50 9.02
CA ASP A 47 -6.95 -4.16 9.33
C ASP A 47 -6.40 -3.69 10.69
N VAL A 48 -5.68 -2.57 10.67
CA VAL A 48 -5.03 -1.98 11.84
C VAL A 48 -5.99 -1.11 12.66
N SER A 49 -7.13 -0.72 12.08
CA SER A 49 -8.13 0.19 12.63
C SER A 49 -8.53 -0.06 14.08
N ASN A 50 -8.61 -1.34 14.47
CA ASN A 50 -9.15 -1.76 15.75
C ASN A 50 -8.05 -2.23 16.72
N SER A 51 -6.77 -2.06 16.37
CA SER A 51 -5.62 -2.57 17.12
C SER A 51 -5.64 -2.24 18.62
N VAL A 52 -6.04 -1.02 18.99
CA VAL A 52 -6.17 -0.61 20.40
C VAL A 52 -7.28 -1.39 21.12
N ARG A 53 -8.44 -1.58 20.47
CA ARG A 53 -9.57 -2.33 21.04
C ARG A 53 -9.23 -3.81 21.17
N GLU A 54 -8.53 -4.36 20.19
CA GLU A 54 -8.11 -5.76 20.11
C GLU A 54 -6.80 -6.04 20.86
N ARG A 55 -6.16 -5.01 21.41
CA ARG A 55 -4.97 -5.06 22.26
C ARG A 55 -3.75 -5.70 21.57
N TRP A 56 -3.46 -5.28 20.35
CA TRP A 56 -2.23 -5.65 19.67
C TRP A 56 -1.52 -4.43 19.10
N THR A 57 -0.20 -4.52 18.95
CA THR A 57 0.64 -3.45 18.41
C THR A 57 0.88 -3.68 16.92
N PRO A 58 0.44 -2.78 16.04
CA PRO A 58 0.71 -2.86 14.62
C PRO A 58 2.19 -2.67 14.30
N ASN A 59 2.63 -3.27 13.19
CA ASN A 59 3.92 -2.99 12.59
C ASN A 59 3.74 -2.04 11.38
N PRO A 60 3.70 -0.72 11.58
CA PRO A 60 3.47 0.23 10.49
C PRO A 60 4.62 0.18 9.48
N PHE A 61 4.35 0.56 8.23
CA PHE A 61 5.41 0.65 7.21
C PHE A 61 6.44 1.73 7.53
N ALA A 62 5.99 2.80 8.18
CA ALA A 62 6.82 3.91 8.63
C ALA A 62 6.14 4.60 9.83
N VAL A 63 6.94 5.27 10.65
CA VAL A 63 6.48 6.21 11.68
C VAL A 63 6.92 7.60 11.23
N GLY A 64 5.99 8.56 11.22
CA GLY A 64 6.28 9.92 10.77
C GLY A 64 7.26 10.63 11.70
N SER A 65 8.24 11.32 11.12
CA SER A 65 9.23 12.13 11.84
C SER A 65 9.22 13.59 11.38
N ILE A 66 9.53 14.51 12.30
CA ILE A 66 9.71 15.93 12.02
C ILE A 66 11.13 16.29 12.45
N ASP A 67 11.90 16.87 11.55
CA ASP A 67 13.30 17.19 11.79
C ASP A 67 13.46 18.12 12.99
N GLY A 68 14.35 17.74 13.91
CA GLY A 68 14.62 18.51 15.14
C GLY A 68 13.52 18.46 16.21
N LEU A 69 12.37 17.82 15.96
CA LEU A 69 11.28 17.74 16.93
C LEU A 69 11.37 16.45 17.76
N LYS A 70 11.46 16.61 19.09
CA LYS A 70 11.48 15.47 20.02
C LYS A 70 10.08 14.87 20.17
N ALA A 71 9.99 13.54 20.25
CA ALA A 71 8.74 12.83 20.54
C ALA A 71 8.03 13.40 21.78
N GLY A 72 6.71 13.62 21.65
CA GLY A 72 5.87 14.23 22.70
C GLY A 72 5.86 15.76 22.72
N SER A 73 6.67 16.43 21.89
CA SER A 73 6.61 17.90 21.75
C SER A 73 5.36 18.33 20.98
N LEU A 74 4.91 19.56 21.22
CA LEU A 74 3.88 20.18 20.36
C LEU A 74 4.42 20.33 18.94
N VAL A 75 3.58 19.99 17.95
CA VAL A 75 3.91 20.12 16.53
C VAL A 75 3.57 21.53 16.06
N PRO A 76 4.57 22.35 15.66
CA PRO A 76 4.29 23.66 15.06
C PRO A 76 3.43 23.52 13.80
N ILE A 77 2.52 24.47 13.59
CA ILE A 77 1.78 24.55 12.33
C ILE A 77 2.78 24.68 11.18
N GLY A 78 2.55 23.93 10.10
CA GLY A 78 3.48 23.91 8.98
C GLY A 78 4.75 23.08 9.21
N SER A 79 4.74 22.15 10.16
CA SER A 79 5.83 21.17 10.22
C SER A 79 5.72 20.18 9.07
N VAL A 80 6.84 19.92 8.38
CA VAL A 80 6.92 18.85 7.38
C VAL A 80 7.06 17.50 8.11
N LEU A 81 6.07 16.63 7.95
CA LEU A 81 6.11 15.26 8.46
C LEU A 81 6.63 14.32 7.37
N ARG A 82 7.76 13.68 7.61
CA ARG A 82 8.39 12.72 6.69
C ARG A 82 8.06 11.29 7.09
N PHE A 83 7.76 10.46 6.09
CA PHE A 83 7.62 9.01 6.27
C PHE A 83 8.65 8.31 5.37
N GLU A 84 9.60 7.61 5.98
CA GLU A 84 10.55 6.77 5.26
C GLU A 84 10.13 5.31 5.41
N LEU A 85 9.82 4.67 4.29
CA LEU A 85 9.43 3.28 4.25
C LEU A 85 10.68 2.40 4.20
N ASP A 86 10.76 1.43 5.09
CA ASP A 86 11.83 0.43 5.06
C ASP A 86 11.54 -0.61 3.97
N VAL A 87 12.12 -0.39 2.79
CA VAL A 87 11.98 -1.25 1.61
C VAL A 87 12.76 -2.57 1.72
N ALA A 88 13.60 -2.74 2.75
CA ALA A 88 14.23 -4.03 3.01
C ALA A 88 13.24 -5.04 3.61
N ARG A 89 12.10 -4.56 4.12
CA ARG A 89 11.03 -5.43 4.63
C ARG A 89 10.22 -6.02 3.48
N ALA A 90 10.11 -7.36 3.48
CA ALA A 90 9.38 -8.10 2.46
C ALA A 90 7.89 -7.69 2.33
N ASP A 91 7.21 -7.37 3.44
CA ASP A 91 5.81 -6.94 3.42
C ASP A 91 5.64 -5.56 2.76
N VAL A 92 6.53 -4.63 3.08
CA VAL A 92 6.55 -3.28 2.48
C VAL A 92 6.86 -3.39 0.99
N GLN A 93 7.85 -4.20 0.62
CA GLN A 93 8.24 -4.40 -0.76
C GLN A 93 7.12 -5.04 -1.59
N ALA A 94 6.45 -6.07 -1.07
CA ALA A 94 5.31 -6.71 -1.73
C ALA A 94 4.16 -5.71 -1.97
N PHE A 95 3.81 -4.93 -0.96
CA PHE A 95 2.78 -3.89 -1.10
C PHE A 95 3.13 -2.85 -2.17
N LEU A 96 4.39 -2.39 -2.21
CA LEU A 96 4.86 -1.41 -3.19
C LEU A 96 4.86 -1.99 -4.60
N GLN A 97 5.29 -3.25 -4.77
CA GLN A 97 5.28 -3.93 -6.07
C GLN A 97 3.86 -4.08 -6.61
N ASP A 98 2.93 -4.60 -5.80
CA ASP A 98 1.53 -4.75 -6.20
C ASP A 98 0.92 -3.40 -6.62
N ALA A 99 1.20 -2.34 -5.86
CA ALA A 99 0.71 -1.00 -6.15
C ALA A 99 1.31 -0.39 -7.42
N VAL A 100 2.63 -0.53 -7.62
CA VAL A 100 3.32 -0.04 -8.81
C VAL A 100 2.85 -0.79 -10.05
N ASN A 101 2.71 -2.12 -9.98
CA ASN A 101 2.19 -2.95 -11.07
C ASN A 101 0.74 -2.56 -11.43
N ALA A 102 -0.09 -2.23 -10.44
CA ALA A 102 -1.44 -1.74 -10.65
C ALA A 102 -1.51 -0.27 -11.13
N GLY A 103 -0.38 0.43 -11.22
CA GLY A 103 -0.30 1.83 -11.65
C GLY A 103 -0.87 2.84 -10.64
N ALA A 104 -1.15 2.43 -9.40
CA ALA A 104 -1.74 3.28 -8.39
C ALA A 104 -1.19 2.96 -7.00
N LEU A 105 -0.77 3.98 -6.25
CA LEU A 105 -0.25 3.83 -4.89
C LEU A 105 -1.15 4.59 -3.91
N ARG A 106 -1.61 3.91 -2.85
CA ARG A 106 -2.39 4.55 -1.78
C ARG A 106 -1.85 4.19 -0.41
N PHE A 107 -1.58 5.22 0.39
CA PHE A 107 -1.24 5.08 1.81
C PHE A 107 -2.35 5.62 2.69
N THR A 108 -2.49 5.04 3.88
CA THR A 108 -3.36 5.54 4.93
C THR A 108 -2.46 5.97 6.08
N ILE A 109 -2.51 7.26 6.41
CA ILE A 109 -1.83 7.80 7.59
C ILE A 109 -2.78 7.64 8.78
N CYS A 110 -2.24 7.16 9.90
CA CYS A 110 -2.98 7.03 11.15
C CYS A 110 -2.25 7.77 12.25
N SER A 111 -3.01 8.47 13.09
CA SER A 111 -2.52 9.04 14.34
C SER A 111 -3.31 8.45 15.50
N LEU A 112 -2.60 8.10 16.57
CA LEU A 112 -3.21 7.73 17.83
C LEU A 112 -3.02 8.88 18.80
N THR A 113 -4.12 9.52 19.20
CA THR A 113 -4.09 10.67 20.10
C THR A 113 -4.86 10.34 21.37
N LYS A 114 -4.29 10.65 22.53
CA LYS A 114 -5.03 10.62 23.78
C LYS A 114 -6.00 11.80 23.82
N VAL A 115 -7.29 11.49 23.83
CA VAL A 115 -8.36 12.49 23.90
C VAL A 115 -8.98 12.52 25.30
N VAL A 116 -9.59 13.64 25.64
CA VAL A 116 -10.53 13.80 26.76
C VAL A 116 -11.93 14.00 26.20
N GLN A 117 -12.96 13.88 27.04
CA GLN A 117 -14.33 14.12 26.58
C GLN A 117 -14.43 15.55 26.01
N GLN A 118 -14.86 15.66 24.74
CA GLN A 118 -14.97 16.93 24.01
C GLN A 118 -13.66 17.74 23.89
N GLY A 119 -12.49 17.09 23.97
CA GLY A 119 -11.22 17.79 23.83
C GLY A 119 -10.05 16.89 23.44
N GLY A 120 -9.01 17.50 22.88
CA GLY A 120 -7.79 16.83 22.50
C GLY A 120 -7.04 17.63 21.44
N ASN A 121 -5.71 17.61 21.50
CA ASN A 121 -4.88 18.17 20.45
C ASN A 121 -4.40 17.01 19.58
N PHE A 122 -4.91 16.92 18.36
CA PHE A 122 -4.54 15.89 17.40
C PHE A 122 -3.90 16.55 16.17
N PRO A 123 -2.94 15.86 15.53
CA PRO A 123 -2.36 16.36 14.28
C PRO A 123 -3.44 16.59 13.23
N GLN A 124 -3.36 17.73 12.55
CA GLN A 124 -4.16 18.01 11.36
C GLN A 124 -3.25 17.91 10.13
N PHE A 125 -3.75 17.23 9.10
CA PHE A 125 -3.11 17.14 7.81
C PHE A 125 -3.86 18.02 6.83
N TYR A 126 -3.12 18.79 6.04
CA TYR A 126 -3.68 19.70 5.06
C TYR A 126 -3.37 19.20 3.65
N CYS A 127 -4.37 19.24 2.77
CA CYS A 127 -4.12 19.10 1.34
C CYS A 127 -3.50 20.38 0.78
N ARG A 128 -2.94 20.30 -0.43
CA ARG A 128 -2.32 21.42 -1.16
C ARG A 128 -3.21 22.66 -1.23
N GLU A 129 -4.53 22.46 -1.32
CA GLU A 129 -5.53 23.51 -1.51
C GLU A 129 -5.82 24.30 -0.22
N ASN A 130 -5.29 23.86 0.92
CA ASN A 130 -5.54 24.53 2.18
C ASN A 130 -4.84 25.89 2.24
N PRO A 131 -5.51 26.97 2.69
CA PRO A 131 -4.90 28.30 2.81
C PRO A 131 -3.62 28.32 3.64
N VAL A 132 -3.50 27.47 4.66
CA VAL A 132 -2.30 27.34 5.48
C VAL A 132 -1.09 26.95 4.63
N ALA A 133 -1.25 26.08 3.63
CA ALA A 133 -0.16 25.68 2.75
C ALA A 133 0.35 26.86 1.90
N ALA A 134 -0.57 27.72 1.43
CA ALA A 134 -0.23 28.93 0.68
C ALA A 134 0.45 29.99 1.55
N GLU A 135 -0.04 30.22 2.77
CA GLU A 135 0.48 31.24 3.69
C GLU A 135 1.87 30.89 4.25
N THR A 136 2.13 29.60 4.49
CA THR A 136 3.38 29.12 5.07
C THR A 136 4.48 28.85 4.04
N GLY A 137 4.12 28.69 2.76
CA GLY A 137 5.06 28.42 1.67
C GLY A 137 5.75 27.04 1.74
N ILE A 138 5.24 26.12 2.56
CA ILE A 138 5.82 24.79 2.79
C ILE A 138 5.71 23.88 1.56
N GLY A 139 4.83 24.25 0.62
CA GLY A 139 4.61 23.51 -0.60
C GLY A 139 3.80 22.23 -0.37
N ASP A 140 3.86 21.36 -1.36
CA ASP A 140 2.97 20.21 -1.46
C ASP A 140 3.54 18.97 -0.79
N ALA A 141 2.66 18.03 -0.44
CA ALA A 141 3.10 16.67 -0.15
C ALA A 141 3.83 16.11 -1.38
N THR A 142 5.06 15.63 -1.17
CA THR A 142 5.88 15.02 -2.22
C THR A 142 6.02 13.53 -1.99
N LEU A 143 6.17 12.79 -3.09
CA LEU A 143 6.53 11.37 -3.10
C LEU A 143 7.82 11.21 -3.89
N SER A 144 8.81 10.56 -3.30
CA SER A 144 10.03 10.13 -4.00
C SER A 144 10.09 8.62 -3.94
N LEU A 145 10.26 7.99 -5.10
CA LEU A 145 10.33 6.54 -5.24
C LEU A 145 11.40 6.21 -6.28
N ALA A 146 12.31 5.29 -5.94
CA ALA A 146 13.22 4.66 -6.88
C ALA A 146 12.67 3.27 -7.19
N VAL A 147 12.37 3.00 -8.45
CA VAL A 147 11.89 1.70 -8.92
C VAL A 147 12.95 1.09 -9.81
N THR A 148 13.40 -0.12 -9.47
CA THR A 148 14.20 -0.94 -10.37
C THR A 148 13.27 -1.97 -10.97
N THR A 149 12.97 -1.82 -12.25
CA THR A 149 12.30 -2.86 -13.02
C THR A 149 13.35 -3.88 -13.41
N ALA A 150 13.28 -5.08 -12.83
CA ALA A 150 13.95 -6.20 -13.45
C ALA A 150 13.16 -6.50 -14.73
N SER A 151 13.74 -6.21 -15.89
CA SER A 151 13.29 -6.85 -17.12
C SER A 151 13.79 -8.29 -17.05
N CYS A 152 13.07 -9.13 -16.30
CA CYS A 152 13.25 -10.57 -16.39
C CYS A 152 12.90 -10.94 -17.84
N VAL A 153 13.57 -11.95 -18.40
CA VAL A 153 13.14 -12.48 -19.70
C VAL A 153 11.67 -12.84 -19.55
N ALA A 154 10.83 -12.60 -20.55
CA ALA A 154 9.37 -12.74 -20.38
C ALA A 154 8.94 -14.08 -19.75
N ALA A 155 9.70 -15.15 -20.00
CA ALA A 155 9.46 -16.49 -19.45
C ALA A 155 10.11 -16.77 -18.07
N ASP A 156 10.96 -15.90 -17.55
CA ASP A 156 11.56 -15.96 -16.21
C ASP A 156 10.61 -15.27 -15.22
N LEU A 157 9.64 -16.04 -14.74
CA LEU A 157 8.50 -15.58 -13.94
C LEU A 157 8.91 -15.33 -12.48
N ASN A 158 9.90 -16.07 -11.99
CA ASN A 158 10.40 -15.91 -10.63
C ASN A 158 11.60 -14.93 -10.54
N CYS A 159 12.09 -14.45 -11.67
CA CYS A 159 13.22 -13.53 -11.82
C CYS A 159 14.53 -14.05 -11.20
N ASP A 160 14.75 -15.37 -11.25
CA ASP A 160 15.98 -15.99 -10.74
C ASP A 160 17.14 -15.98 -11.76
N GLY A 161 16.87 -15.47 -12.97
CA GLY A 161 17.83 -15.35 -14.06
C GLY A 161 17.88 -16.57 -14.98
N PHE A 162 17.08 -17.60 -14.70
CA PHE A 162 16.90 -18.78 -15.54
C PHE A 162 15.42 -18.94 -15.91
N VAL A 163 15.16 -19.64 -17.01
CA VAL A 163 13.80 -20.05 -17.39
C VAL A 163 13.73 -21.55 -17.22
N GLY A 164 13.11 -21.99 -16.13
CA GLY A 164 13.17 -23.39 -15.74
C GLY A 164 11.92 -23.92 -15.05
N ALA A 165 12.12 -24.99 -14.27
CA ALA A 165 11.03 -25.70 -13.63
C ALA A 165 10.28 -24.84 -12.59
N ALA A 166 10.97 -23.86 -11.98
CA ALA A 166 10.34 -22.94 -11.04
C ALA A 166 9.34 -22.02 -11.76
N ASP A 167 9.71 -21.44 -12.91
CA ASP A 167 8.83 -20.63 -13.75
C ASP A 167 7.68 -21.45 -14.30
N LEU A 168 7.96 -22.67 -14.78
CA LEU A 168 6.91 -23.59 -15.22
C LEU A 168 5.89 -23.85 -14.11
N SER A 169 6.33 -24.03 -12.87
CA SER A 169 5.43 -24.25 -11.75
C SER A 169 4.55 -23.02 -11.46
N GLN A 170 5.09 -21.80 -11.64
CA GLN A 170 4.34 -20.56 -11.48
C GLN A 170 3.34 -20.35 -12.63
N LEU A 171 3.73 -20.64 -13.86
CA LEU A 171 2.84 -20.57 -15.03
C LEU A 171 1.64 -21.53 -14.85
N LEU A 172 1.90 -22.79 -14.47
CA LEU A 172 0.84 -23.78 -14.25
C LEU A 172 -0.07 -23.42 -13.06
N ALA A 173 0.47 -22.74 -12.04
CA ALA A 173 -0.33 -22.27 -10.92
C ALA A 173 -1.31 -21.14 -11.31
N ALA A 174 -1.00 -20.38 -12.35
CA ALA A 174 -1.81 -19.27 -12.88
C ALA A 174 -2.70 -19.68 -14.07
N TRP A 175 -2.84 -20.98 -14.36
CA TRP A 175 -3.53 -21.46 -15.56
C TRP A 175 -4.99 -21.00 -15.65
N GLY A 176 -5.32 -20.29 -16.73
CA GLY A 176 -6.64 -19.71 -16.99
C GLY A 176 -6.89 -18.33 -16.35
N ASP A 177 -5.94 -17.80 -15.58
CA ASP A 177 -5.97 -16.41 -15.07
C ASP A 177 -5.24 -15.47 -16.05
N SER A 178 -5.34 -14.16 -15.84
CA SER A 178 -4.46 -13.18 -16.49
C SER A 178 -3.30 -12.83 -15.57
N GLY A 179 -2.16 -12.39 -16.12
CA GLY A 179 -1.04 -11.91 -15.31
C GLY A 179 0.33 -12.24 -15.89
N ALA A 180 1.32 -12.42 -15.02
CA ALA A 180 2.71 -12.60 -15.44
C ALA A 180 2.96 -13.87 -16.29
N GLY A 181 2.10 -14.88 -16.19
CA GLY A 181 2.17 -16.08 -17.02
C GLY A 181 1.51 -15.96 -18.41
N ASP A 182 0.86 -14.84 -18.72
CA ASP A 182 0.27 -14.53 -20.03
C ASP A 182 1.36 -13.89 -20.90
N LEU A 183 2.13 -14.76 -21.54
CA LEU A 183 3.34 -14.44 -22.30
C LEU A 183 3.03 -14.00 -23.72
N ASP A 184 1.92 -14.44 -24.31
CA ASP A 184 1.47 -13.99 -25.64
C ASP A 184 0.53 -12.79 -25.60
N GLY A 185 0.01 -12.44 -24.41
CA GLY A 185 -0.81 -11.27 -24.16
C GLY A 185 -2.25 -11.42 -24.66
N ASP A 186 -2.76 -12.64 -24.81
CA ASP A 186 -4.13 -12.91 -25.25
C ASP A 186 -5.19 -12.70 -24.16
N GLY A 187 -4.74 -12.47 -22.92
CA GLY A 187 -5.56 -12.21 -21.75
C GLY A 187 -5.78 -13.43 -20.85
N ALA A 188 -5.18 -14.59 -21.14
CA ALA A 188 -5.25 -15.77 -20.28
C ALA A 188 -4.00 -16.67 -20.38
N VAL A 189 -3.51 -17.16 -19.22
CA VAL A 189 -2.43 -18.16 -19.19
C VAL A 189 -2.92 -19.51 -19.70
N GLY A 190 -2.30 -20.01 -20.77
CA GLY A 190 -2.67 -21.26 -21.40
C GLY A 190 -1.54 -21.96 -22.15
N ALA A 191 -1.95 -22.80 -23.11
CA ALA A 191 -1.01 -23.67 -23.83
C ALA A 191 -0.05 -22.89 -24.73
N ALA A 192 -0.45 -21.71 -25.21
CA ALA A 192 0.42 -20.84 -26.00
C ALA A 192 1.56 -20.27 -25.13
N ASP A 193 1.24 -19.82 -23.91
CA ASP A 193 2.25 -19.34 -22.96
C ASP A 193 3.19 -20.44 -22.50
N LEU A 194 2.67 -21.64 -22.24
CA LEU A 194 3.51 -22.80 -21.93
C LEU A 194 4.51 -23.08 -23.05
N ALA A 195 4.09 -22.98 -24.32
CA ALA A 195 4.98 -23.17 -25.45
C ALA A 195 6.06 -22.06 -25.51
N LEU A 196 5.71 -20.81 -25.22
CA LEU A 196 6.66 -19.69 -25.15
C LEU A 196 7.68 -19.86 -24.01
N LEU A 197 7.24 -20.33 -22.84
CA LEU A 197 8.12 -20.61 -21.71
C LEU A 197 9.11 -21.73 -22.07
N LEU A 198 8.62 -22.86 -22.60
CA LEU A 198 9.47 -23.98 -22.99
C LEU A 198 10.43 -23.63 -24.14
N ALA A 199 10.02 -22.75 -25.05
CA ALA A 199 10.89 -22.25 -26.11
C ALA A 199 12.05 -21.38 -25.58
N SER A 200 11.89 -20.81 -24.37
CA SER A 200 12.87 -19.93 -23.73
C SER A 200 13.69 -20.64 -22.64
N TRP A 201 13.54 -21.96 -22.50
CA TRP A 201 14.17 -22.75 -21.43
C TRP A 201 15.70 -22.60 -21.41
N SER A 202 16.28 -22.34 -20.23
CA SER A 202 17.72 -22.12 -20.04
C SER A 202 18.30 -22.73 -18.77
#